data_AF-A0A800JAN7-F1
#
_entry.id   AF-A0A800JAN7-F1
#
_cell.length_a   1.000
_cell.length_b   1.000
_cell.length_c   1.000
_cell.angle_alpha   90.00
_cell.angle_beta   90.00
_cell.angle_gamma   90.00
#
_symmetry.space_group_name_H-M   'P 1'
#
loop_
_entity.id
_entity.type
_entity.pdbx_description
1 polymer ?
#
loop_
_entity_poly.entity_id
_entity_poly.type
_entity_poly.pdbx_seq_one_letter_code
_entity_poly.pdbx_strand_id
1 'polypeptide(L)' 'MTNRVYNFSAGPATLPLPVMETVQKEFLDFHGLGASIVEISHRLPVFIDI' A
#
# COMPACT_ATOMS: atom_id res chain seq x y z
N MET A 1 15.64 -13.75 -11.22
CA MET A 1 16.16 -12.74 -10.26
C MET A 1 15.25 -11.53 -10.34
N THR A 2 14.68 -11.08 -9.23
CA THR A 2 13.90 -9.85 -9.19
C THR A 2 14.79 -8.67 -9.59
N ASN A 3 14.37 -7.82 -10.53
CA ASN A 3 15.11 -6.63 -11.00
C ASN A 3 15.13 -5.50 -9.95
N ARG A 4 15.27 -5.86 -8.67
CA ARG A 4 15.17 -4.96 -7.53
C ARG A 4 16.56 -4.51 -7.11
N VAL A 5 16.79 -3.21 -7.11
CA VAL A 5 18.07 -2.61 -6.72
C VAL A 5 18.23 -2.61 -5.19
N TYR A 6 19.48 -2.63 -4.72
CA TYR A 6 19.80 -2.34 -3.33
C TYR A 6 19.75 -0.83 -3.11
N ASN A 7 18.65 -0.35 -2.51
CA ASN A 7 18.47 1.06 -2.20
C ASN A 7 18.87 1.36 -0.75
N PHE A 8 20.01 2.06 -0.60
CA PHE A 8 20.59 2.53 0.68
C PHE A 8 20.35 4.03 0.94
N SER A 9 19.36 4.65 0.27
CA SER A 9 19.04 6.06 0.46
C SER A 9 18.66 6.37 1.92
N ALA A 10 19.09 7.54 2.39
CA ALA A 10 18.81 8.01 3.75
C ALA A 10 17.37 8.53 3.95
N GLY A 11 16.63 8.80 2.87
CA GLY A 11 15.26 9.32 2.92
C GLY A 11 14.82 10.02 1.62
N PRO A 12 13.65 9.68 1.05
CA PRO A 12 12.88 8.45 1.27
C PRO A 12 13.75 7.19 1.06
N ALA A 13 13.34 6.06 1.64
CA ALA A 13 14.15 4.84 1.72
C ALA A 13 13.39 3.59 1.25
N THR A 14 14.08 2.44 1.27
CA THR A 14 13.52 1.14 0.88
C THR A 14 12.35 0.72 1.76
N LEU A 15 11.22 0.34 1.14
CA LEU A 15 10.11 -0.33 1.81
C LEU A 15 10.24 -1.87 1.74
N PRO A 16 9.71 -2.63 2.71
CA PRO A 16 9.66 -4.09 2.62
C PRO A 16 8.90 -4.57 1.36
N LEU A 17 9.42 -5.58 0.64
CA LEU A 17 8.73 -6.15 -0.53
C LEU A 17 7.30 -6.62 -0.20
N PRO A 18 7.07 -7.38 0.89
CA PRO A 18 5.75 -7.94 1.15
C PRO A 18 4.68 -6.86 1.35
N VAL A 19 5.06 -5.73 1.95
CA VAL A 19 4.15 -4.59 2.15
C VAL A 19 3.75 -3.97 0.80
N MET A 20 4.71 -3.72 -0.08
CA MET A 20 4.42 -3.17 -1.42
C MET A 20 3.55 -4.13 -2.25
N GLU A 21 3.79 -5.44 -2.14
CA GLU A 21 2.98 -6.46 -2.83
C GLU A 21 1.55 -6.53 -2.29
N THR A 22 1.34 -6.41 -0.98
CA THR A 22 0.00 -6.33 -0.38
C THR A 22 -0.73 -5.08 -0.88
N VAL A 23 -0.09 -3.90 -0.77
CA VAL A 23 -0.68 -2.63 -1.24
C VAL A 23 -1.01 -2.71 -2.73
N GLN A 24 -0.14 -3.29 -3.55
CA GLN A 24 -0.40 -3.46 -4.98
C GLN A 24 -1.64 -4.33 -5.24
N LYS A 25 -1.81 -5.45 -4.53
CA LYS A 25 -2.94 -6.36 -4.70
C LYS A 25 -4.28 -5.73 -4.32
N GLU A 26 -4.28 -4.90 -3.29
CA GLU A 26 -5.48 -4.27 -2.73
C GLU A 26 -5.74 -2.87 -3.30
N PHE A 27 -4.86 -2.37 -4.19
CA PHE A 27 -4.89 -0.97 -4.60
C PHE A 27 -6.20 -0.55 -5.26
N LEU A 28 -6.81 -1.43 -6.07
CA LEU A 28 -8.05 -1.12 -6.79
C LEU A 28 -9.31 -1.53 -6.03
N ASP A 29 -9.19 -2.43 -5.07
CA ASP A 29 -10.29 -2.91 -4.25
C ASP A 29 -9.76 -3.19 -2.84
N PHE A 30 -9.84 -2.16 -2.00
CA PHE A 30 -9.35 -2.25 -0.64
C PHE A 30 -10.28 -3.12 0.19
N HIS A 31 -9.81 -4.30 0.60
CA HIS A 31 -10.55 -5.25 1.43
C HIS A 31 -11.97 -5.60 0.91
N GLY A 32 -12.21 -5.57 -0.41
CA GLY A 32 -13.51 -5.91 -1.01
C GLY A 32 -14.56 -4.79 -0.94
N LEU A 33 -14.16 -3.54 -0.70
CA LEU A 33 -15.04 -2.37 -0.68
C LEU A 33 -15.56 -1.97 -2.07
N GLY A 34 -14.96 -2.48 -3.14
CA GLY A 34 -15.20 -2.03 -4.51
C GLY A 34 -14.63 -0.65 -4.81
N ALA A 35 -13.72 -0.16 -3.98
CA ALA A 35 -13.03 1.14 -4.12
C ALA A 35 -11.62 1.06 -3.54
N SER A 36 -10.73 1.93 -4.03
CA SER A 36 -9.37 2.09 -3.49
C SER A 36 -9.37 2.79 -2.15
N ILE A 37 -8.37 2.50 -1.31
CA ILE A 37 -8.11 3.24 -0.06
C ILE A 37 -7.93 4.75 -0.30
N VAL A 38 -7.46 5.17 -1.48
CA VAL A 38 -7.27 6.59 -1.80
C VAL A 38 -8.55 7.29 -2.27
N GLU A 39 -9.65 6.56 -2.48
CA GLU A 39 -10.94 7.09 -2.93
C GLU A 39 -11.95 7.22 -1.79
N ILE A 40 -11.72 6.56 -0.66
CA ILE A 40 -12.64 6.55 0.47
C ILE A 40 -12.49 7.77 1.38
N SER A 41 -13.58 8.15 2.04
CA SER A 41 -13.56 9.20 3.05
C SER A 41 -12.74 8.78 4.26
N HIS A 42 -11.89 9.69 4.74
CA HIS A 42 -11.14 9.55 6.00
C HIS A 42 -12.03 9.35 7.24
N ARG A 43 -13.36 9.51 7.11
CA ARG A 43 -14.34 9.30 8.17
C ARG A 43 -15.03 7.94 8.13
N LEU A 44 -14.76 7.12 7.12
CA LEU A 44 -15.33 5.78 7.06
C LEU A 44 -14.70 4.89 8.13
N PRO A 45 -15.46 3.97 8.76
CA PRO A 45 -14.92 3.05 9.77
C PRO A 45 -13.67 2.33 9.29
N VAL A 46 -13.69 1.81 8.06
CA VAL A 46 -12.55 1.11 7.45
C VAL A 46 -11.27 1.95 7.30
N PHE A 47 -11.36 3.28 7.31
CA PHE A 47 -10.19 4.16 7.35
C PHE A 47 -9.77 4.49 8.79
N ILE A 48 -10.75 4.63 9.69
CA ILE A 48 -10.52 4.95 11.11
C ILE A 48 -9.96 3.75 11.89
N ASP A 49 -10.33 2.54 11.49
CA ASP A 49 -9.98 1.27 12.15
C ASP A 49 -8.58 0.75 11.74
N ILE A 50 -7.85 1.49 10.90
CA ILE A 50 -6.44 1.22 10.52
C ILE A 50 -5.50 1.67 11.64
#